data_AF-A0A7X0HPM0-F1
#
_entry.id   AF-A0A7X0HPM0-F1
#
_cell.length_a   1.000
_cell.length_b   1.000
_cell.length_c   1.000
_cell.angle_alpha   90.00
_cell.angle_beta   90.00
_cell.angle_gamma   90.00
#
_symmetry.space_group_name_H-M   'P 1'
#
loop_
_entity.id
_entity.type
_entity.pdbx_description
1 polymer ?
#
loop_
_entity_poly.entity_id
_entity_poly.type
_entity_poly.pdbx_seq_one_letter_code
_entity_poly.pdbx_strand_id
1 'polypeptide(L)'
;MEDKYINGVLLGKDENEFFIKYNDLPTPLHRAAFMVLYPVLTSSKYLSNEEIEEQVYSIFGEMLSGDNIRQIFSRRNKRIPFLEHIIEEGTVQSESGRIKSTRRLNPKLSFTIIYRADENLFLS
;
A
#
# COMPACT_ATOMS: atom_id res chain seq x y z
N MET A 1 30.65 -14.03 2.10
CA MET A 1 29.74 -13.02 2.67
C MET A 1 28.58 -12.93 1.71
N GLU A 2 27.46 -13.58 2.03
CA GLU A 2 26.24 -13.40 1.26
C GLU A 2 25.79 -11.96 1.46
N ASP A 3 25.72 -11.20 0.38
CA ASP A 3 25.03 -9.93 0.36
C ASP A 3 23.62 -10.17 0.88
N LYS A 4 23.34 -9.66 2.09
CA LYS A 4 21.98 -9.53 2.61
C LYS A 4 21.27 -8.56 1.68
N TYR A 5 20.75 -9.04 0.56
CA TYR A 5 19.76 -8.32 -0.22
C TYR A 5 18.64 -7.97 0.76
N ILE A 6 18.53 -6.68 1.04
CA ILE A 6 17.40 -6.13 1.77
C ILE A 6 16.21 -6.40 0.84
N ASN A 7 15.42 -7.43 1.13
CA ASN A 7 14.15 -7.70 0.46
C ASN A 7 13.19 -6.55 0.81
N GLY A 8 13.34 -5.45 0.08
CA GLY A 8 12.71 -4.18 0.36
C GLY A 8 11.59 -3.88 -0.63
N VAL A 9 10.52 -3.29 -0.12
CA VAL A 9 9.48 -2.66 -0.92
C VAL A 9 9.76 -1.16 -0.93
N LEU A 10 9.86 -0.59 -2.11
CA LEU A 10 10.00 0.84 -2.30
C LEU A 10 8.69 1.40 -2.87
N LEU A 11 8.07 2.34 -2.17
CA LEU A 11 6.96 3.14 -2.70
C LEU A 11 7.47 4.56 -2.97
N GLY A 12 7.21 5.08 -4.16
CA GLY A 12 7.76 6.37 -4.55
C GLY A 12 6.81 7.26 -5.33
N LYS A 13 7.12 8.55 -5.28
CA LYS A 13 6.53 9.61 -6.10
C LYS A 13 7.66 10.42 -6.74
N ASP A 14 7.64 10.51 -8.06
CA ASP A 14 8.42 11.46 -8.86
C ASP A 14 7.52 12.60 -9.36
N GLU A 15 8.05 13.55 -10.12
CA GLU A 15 7.37 14.78 -10.59
C GLU A 15 5.97 14.52 -11.19
N ASN A 16 5.77 13.42 -11.91
CA ASN A 16 4.48 13.13 -12.56
C ASN A 16 3.95 11.71 -12.31
N GLU A 17 4.68 10.89 -11.55
CA GLU A 17 4.41 9.45 -11.50
C GLU A 17 4.50 8.89 -10.08
N PHE A 18 3.60 7.96 -9.78
CA PHE A 18 3.68 7.13 -8.60
C PHE A 18 4.18 5.75 -9.01
N PHE A 19 4.98 5.11 -8.18
CA PHE A 19 5.50 3.77 -8.47
C PHE A 19 5.68 2.94 -7.22
N ILE A 20 5.71 1.62 -7.42
CA ILE A 20 6.15 0.65 -6.41
C ILE A 20 7.22 -0.24 -7.03
N LYS A 21 8.26 -0.57 -6.27
CA LYS A 21 9.36 -1.42 -6.71
C LYS A 21 9.60 -2.53 -5.68
N TYR A 22 9.77 -3.75 -6.18
CA TYR A 22 10.13 -4.93 -5.40
C TYR A 22 11.03 -5.83 -6.26
N ASN A 23 12.16 -6.31 -5.72
CA ASN A 23 13.14 -7.13 -6.46
C ASN A 23 13.54 -6.56 -7.84
N ASP A 24 13.88 -5.27 -7.88
CA ASP A 24 14.24 -4.56 -9.10
C ASP A 24 13.16 -4.47 -10.21
N LEU A 25 11.91 -4.81 -9.88
CA LEU A 25 10.76 -4.65 -10.76
C LEU A 25 9.97 -3.39 -10.38
N PRO A 26 10.22 -2.23 -11.01
CA PRO A 26 9.36 -1.07 -10.85
C PRO A 26 8.02 -1.32 -11.55
N THR A 27 6.93 -0.87 -10.92
CA THR A 27 5.57 -0.92 -11.45
C THR A 27 4.93 0.45 -11.29
N PRO A 28 4.47 1.08 -12.37
CA PRO A 28 3.77 2.36 -12.28
C PRO A 28 2.44 2.18 -11.56
N LEU A 29 2.12 3.14 -10.71
CA LEU A 29 0.88 3.21 -9.96
C LEU A 29 0.06 4.41 -10.42
N HIS A 30 -1.24 4.21 -10.56
CA HIS A 30 -2.16 5.33 -10.49
C HIS A 30 -2.28 5.84 -9.04
N ARG A 31 -2.65 7.11 -8.89
CA ARG A 31 -2.77 7.80 -7.59
C ARG A 31 -3.57 7.04 -6.54
N ALA A 32 -4.70 6.43 -6.91
CA ALA A 32 -5.51 5.63 -5.98
C ALA A 32 -4.75 4.42 -5.41
N ALA A 33 -3.97 3.68 -6.23
CA ALA A 33 -3.13 2.60 -5.70
C ALA A 33 -2.06 3.13 -4.75
N PHE A 34 -1.43 4.26 -5.09
CA PHE A 34 -0.43 4.85 -4.22
C PHE A 34 -1.02 5.19 -2.85
N MET A 35 -2.15 5.90 -2.83
CA MET A 35 -2.82 6.30 -1.60
C MET A 35 -3.25 5.09 -0.77
N VAL A 36 -3.73 4.01 -1.39
CA VAL A 36 -4.14 2.78 -0.69
C VAL A 36 -2.97 1.97 -0.18
N LEU A 37 -1.88 1.87 -0.93
CA LEU A 37 -0.71 1.10 -0.53
C LEU A 37 0.09 1.79 0.57
N TYR A 38 0.14 3.12 0.57
CA TYR A 38 0.84 3.90 1.60
C TYR A 38 0.49 3.49 3.05
N PRO A 39 -0.78 3.51 3.51
CA PRO A 39 -1.16 3.12 4.87
C PRO A 39 -0.89 1.63 5.13
N VAL A 40 -1.09 0.76 4.14
CA VAL A 40 -0.85 -0.68 4.30
C VAL A 40 0.63 -1.00 4.48
N LEU A 41 1.52 -0.29 3.77
CA LEU A 41 2.96 -0.49 3.84
C LEU A 41 3.61 0.18 5.05
N THR A 42 3.01 1.24 5.59
CA THR A 42 3.48 1.96 6.79
C THR A 42 2.93 1.39 8.10
N SER A 43 1.81 0.66 8.06
CA SER A 43 1.17 0.11 9.25
C SER A 43 1.91 -1.10 9.83
N SER A 44 2.04 -1.13 11.16
CA SER A 44 2.52 -2.29 11.92
C SER A 44 1.41 -3.33 12.20
N LYS A 45 0.15 -3.00 11.89
CA LYS A 45 -1.03 -3.82 12.15
C LYS A 45 -1.76 -4.16 10.85
N TYR A 46 -2.58 -5.21 10.89
CA TYR A 46 -3.54 -5.49 9.82
C TYR A 46 -4.60 -4.39 9.77
N LEU A 47 -4.89 -3.90 8.56
CA LEU A 47 -5.90 -2.89 8.29
C LEU A 47 -7.03 -3.48 7.45
N SER A 48 -8.26 -3.30 7.89
CA SER A 48 -9.48 -3.49 7.11
C SER A 48 -9.62 -2.43 6.01
N ASN A 49 -10.59 -2.61 5.11
CA ASN A 49 -10.86 -1.59 4.09
C ASN A 49 -11.25 -0.25 4.72
N GLU A 50 -12.08 -0.27 5.76
CA GLU A 50 -12.54 0.95 6.43
C GLU A 50 -11.39 1.68 7.11
N GLU A 51 -10.48 0.96 7.77
CA GLU A 51 -9.27 1.56 8.35
C GLU A 51 -8.33 2.13 7.29
N ILE A 52 -8.27 1.51 6.10
CA ILE A 52 -7.52 2.08 4.96
C ILE A 52 -8.19 3.36 4.47
N GLU A 53 -9.51 3.41 4.33
CA GLU A 53 -10.26 4.62 3.95
C GLU A 53 -9.99 5.77 4.92
N GLU A 54 -10.10 5.50 6.22
CA GLU A 54 -9.86 6.48 7.28
C GLU A 54 -8.42 7.02 7.25
N GLN A 55 -7.42 6.14 7.07
CA GLN A 55 -6.04 6.59 6.96
C GLN A 55 -5.77 7.37 5.68
N VAL A 56 -6.33 6.96 4.55
CA VAL A 56 -6.21 7.71 3.29
C VAL A 56 -6.78 9.12 3.44
N TYR A 57 -7.96 9.25 4.04
CA TYR A 57 -8.57 10.55 4.30
C TYR A 57 -7.71 11.38 5.26
N SER A 58 -7.21 10.78 6.34
CA SER A 58 -6.37 11.48 7.31
C SER A 58 -5.03 11.95 6.75
N ILE A 59 -4.43 11.22 5.82
CA ILE A 59 -3.09 11.51 5.28
C ILE A 59 -3.17 12.43 4.05
N PHE A 60 -4.15 12.20 3.17
CA PHE A 60 -4.23 12.83 1.85
C PHE A 60 -5.43 13.78 1.70
N GLY A 61 -6.36 13.81 2.66
CA GLY A 61 -7.60 14.58 2.55
C GLY A 61 -8.61 14.03 1.54
N GLU A 62 -8.41 12.80 1.06
CA GLU A 62 -9.22 12.20 -0.01
C GLU A 62 -10.10 11.06 0.48
N MET A 63 -11.33 11.02 0.00
CA MET A 63 -12.25 9.93 0.24
C MET A 63 -12.15 8.91 -0.90
N LEU A 64 -11.74 7.68 -0.58
CA LEU A 64 -11.81 6.55 -1.50
C LEU A 64 -12.99 5.67 -1.13
N SER A 65 -13.65 5.10 -2.14
CA SER A 65 -14.67 4.07 -1.90
C SER A 65 -14.01 2.73 -1.57
N GLY A 66 -14.69 1.91 -0.77
CA GLY A 66 -14.25 0.55 -0.48
C GLY A 66 -14.15 -0.33 -1.72
N ASP A 67 -14.90 -0.01 -2.78
CA ASP A 67 -14.76 -0.66 -4.09
C ASP A 67 -13.42 -0.37 -4.75
N ASN A 68 -12.94 0.88 -4.69
CA ASN A 68 -11.61 1.23 -5.21
C ASN A 68 -10.52 0.43 -4.47
N ILE A 69 -10.62 0.33 -3.15
CA ILE A 69 -9.69 -0.45 -2.33
C ILE A 69 -9.76 -1.94 -2.69
N ARG A 70 -10.96 -2.51 -2.77
CA ARG A 70 -11.16 -3.92 -3.18
C ARG A 70 -10.58 -4.21 -4.56
N GLN A 71 -10.73 -3.28 -5.51
CA GLN A 71 -10.18 -3.45 -6.85
C GLN A 71 -8.65 -3.47 -6.83
N ILE A 72 -8.01 -2.62 -6.03
CA ILE A 72 -6.54 -2.58 -5.93
C ILE A 72 -5.97 -3.92 -5.47
N PHE A 73 -6.60 -4.55 -4.48
CA PHE A 73 -6.18 -5.85 -3.93
C PHE A 73 -6.83 -7.06 -4.61
N SER A 74 -7.66 -6.85 -5.64
CA SER A 74 -8.29 -7.98 -6.32
C SER A 74 -7.24 -8.82 -7.03
N ARG A 75 -7.33 -10.15 -6.93
CA ARG A 75 -6.50 -11.08 -7.74
C ARG A 75 -6.66 -10.87 -9.26
N ARG A 76 -7.73 -10.20 -9.69
CA ARG A 76 -7.95 -9.83 -11.10
C ARG A 76 -7.14 -8.59 -11.51
N ASN A 77 -6.63 -7.83 -10.56
CA ASN A 77 -5.84 -6.64 -10.80
C ASN A 77 -4.39 -7.03 -11.10
N LYS A 78 -4.12 -7.32 -12.37
CA LYS A 78 -2.76 -7.63 -12.87
C LYS A 78 -1.83 -6.41 -12.90
N ARG A 79 -2.27 -5.24 -12.42
CA ARG A 79 -1.46 -4.00 -12.48
C ARG A 79 -0.23 -4.07 -11.59
N ILE A 80 -0.26 -4.84 -10.48
CA ILE A 80 0.89 -5.00 -9.57
C ILE A 80 1.21 -6.49 -9.44
N PRO A 81 2.11 -7.02 -10.28
CA PRO A 81 2.30 -8.47 -10.43
C PRO A 81 2.85 -9.17 -9.18
N PHE A 82 3.49 -8.43 -8.28
CA PHE A 82 4.09 -8.96 -7.05
C PHE A 82 3.31 -8.61 -5.77
N LEU A 83 2.09 -8.08 -5.89
CA LEU A 83 1.32 -7.60 -4.74
C LEU A 83 1.14 -8.67 -3.65
N GLU A 84 0.89 -9.91 -4.05
CA GLU A 84 0.73 -11.07 -3.16
C GLU A 84 2.01 -11.47 -2.40
N HIS A 85 3.18 -11.04 -2.88
CA HIS A 85 4.45 -11.29 -2.19
C HIS A 85 4.74 -10.23 -1.12
N ILE A 86 4.25 -9.01 -1.35
CA ILE A 86 4.53 -7.86 -0.49
C ILE A 86 3.45 -7.61 0.56
N ILE A 87 2.19 -7.98 0.28
CA ILE A 87 1.07 -7.80 1.20
C ILE A 87 0.65 -9.15 1.78
N GLU A 88 0.54 -9.21 3.10
CA GLU A 88 -0.10 -10.32 3.79
C GLU A 88 -1.59 -10.01 3.99
N GLU A 89 -2.46 -10.93 3.57
CA GLU A 89 -3.90 -10.85 3.75
C GLU A 89 -4.35 -11.68 4.96
N GLY A 90 -5.31 -11.17 5.71
CA GLY A 90 -5.95 -11.86 6.82
C GLY A 90 -7.44 -11.54 6.88
N THR A 91 -8.11 -12.06 7.91
CA THR A 91 -9.53 -11.78 8.17
C THR A 91 -9.78 -11.52 9.64
N VAL A 92 -10.63 -10.56 9.95
CA VAL A 92 -11.11 -10.28 11.31
C VAL A 92 -12.62 -10.30 11.35
N GLN A 93 -13.20 -10.73 12.47
CA GLN A 93 -14.64 -10.67 12.68
C GLN A 93 -14.99 -9.31 13.30
N SER A 94 -15.92 -8.59 12.71
CA SER A 94 -16.46 -7.34 13.26
C SER A 94 -17.38 -7.62 14.45
N GLU A 95 -17.69 -6.58 15.22
CA GLU A 95 -18.66 -6.63 16.32
C GLU A 95 -20.05 -7.10 15.86
N SER A 96 -20.43 -6.76 14.63
CA SER A 96 -21.66 -7.22 13.97
C SER A 96 -21.61 -8.67 13.45
N GLY A 97 -20.52 -9.40 13.72
CA GLY A 97 -20.31 -10.78 13.28
C GLY A 97 -19.88 -10.94 11.83
N ARG A 98 -19.70 -9.84 11.08
CA ARG A 98 -19.28 -9.88 9.66
C ARG A 98 -17.77 -10.12 9.55
N ILE A 99 -17.36 -10.96 8.61
CA ILE A 99 -15.92 -11.18 8.33
C ILE A 99 -15.42 -10.07 7.42
N LYS A 100 -14.35 -9.40 7.84
CA LYS A 100 -13.67 -8.34 7.09
C LYS A 100 -12.29 -8.81 6.64
N SER A 101 -11.94 -8.59 5.38
CA SER A 101 -10.58 -8.78 4.89
C SER A 101 -9.67 -7.69 5.46
N THR A 102 -8.46 -8.06 5.84
CA THR A 102 -7.46 -7.16 6.39
C THR A 102 -6.10 -7.38 5.74
N ARG A 103 -5.24 -6.36 5.78
CA ARG A 103 -3.98 -6.34 5.02
C ARG A 103 -2.88 -5.64 5.78
N ARG A 104 -1.64 -6.08 5.60
CA ARG A 104 -0.43 -5.40 6.06
C ARG A 104 0.75 -5.70 5.16
N LEU A 105 1.84 -4.93 5.28
CA LEU A 105 3.14 -5.35 4.75
C LEU A 105 3.54 -6.72 5.31
N ASN A 106 4.05 -7.59 4.43
CA ASN A 106 4.66 -8.85 4.83
C ASN A 106 5.80 -8.58 5.82
N PRO A 107 5.76 -9.12 7.05
CA PRO A 107 6.71 -8.78 8.12
C PRO A 107 8.16 -9.21 7.83
N LYS A 108 8.38 -10.01 6.78
CA LYS A 108 9.72 -10.41 6.31
C LYS A 108 10.38 -9.36 5.41
N LEU A 109 9.64 -8.32 5.02
CA LEU A 109 10.10 -7.27 4.12
C LEU A 109 10.34 -5.99 4.88
N SER A 110 11.33 -5.22 4.44
CA SER A 110 11.48 -3.83 4.85
C SER A 110 10.74 -2.92 3.88
N PHE A 111 10.38 -1.73 4.35
CA PHE A 111 9.71 -0.72 3.53
C PHE A 111 10.51 0.57 3.52
N THR A 112 10.50 1.25 2.37
CA THR A 112 11.11 2.57 2.19
C THR A 112 10.19 3.42 1.35
N ILE A 113 10.07 4.69 1.71
CA ILE A 113 9.36 5.69 0.92
C ILE A 113 10.38 6.65 0.34
N ILE A 114 10.26 6.96 -0.95
CA ILE A 114 11.07 7.99 -1.59
C ILE A 114 10.16 9.05 -2.19
N TYR A 115 10.46 10.31 -1.87
CA TYR A 115 9.86 11.48 -2.45
C TYR A 115 10.96 12.35 -3.03
N ARG A 116 10.74 12.87 -4.24
CA ARG A 116 11.57 13.94 -4.76
C ARG A 116 11.14 15.27 -4.12
N ALA A 117 12.08 15.98 -3.52
CA ALA A 117 11.86 17.10 -2.60
C ALA A 117 11.48 18.43 -3.28
N ASP A 118 11.02 18.37 -4.53
CA ASP A 118 10.92 19.54 -5.40
C ASP A 118 9.49 20.14 -5.37
N GLU A 119 8.57 19.51 -4.63
CA GLU A 119 7.20 19.97 -4.41
C GLU A 119 6.90 20.05 -2.91
N ASN A 120 6.52 21.25 -2.44
CA ASN A 120 5.91 21.45 -1.12
C ASN A 120 4.69 20.53 -0.98
N LEU A 121 4.90 19.36 -0.36
CA LEU A 121 3.89 18.31 -0.26
C LEU A 121 3.02 18.54 0.97
N PHE A 122 1.75 18.85 0.71
CA PHE A 122 0.52 18.37 1.39
C PHE A 122 0.65 17.66 2.75
N LEU A 123 1.34 18.29 3.70
CA LEU A 123 1.33 17.98 5.13
C LEU A 123 0.94 19.24 5.92
N SER A 124 0.06 20.07 5.34
CA SER A 124 -0.61 21.18 6.03
C SER A 124 -1.94 20.72 6.61
#